data_AF-A0A8T1ZJW5-F1
#
_entry.id   AF-A0A8T1ZJW5-F1
#
_cell.length_a   1.000
_cell.length_b   1.000
_cell.length_c   1.000
_cell.angle_alpha   90.00
_cell.angle_beta   90.00
_cell.angle_gamma   90.00
#
_symmetry.space_group_name_H-M   'P 1'
#
loop_
_entity.id
_entity.type
_entity.pdbx_description
1 polymer ?
#
loop_
_entity_poly.entity_id
_entity_poly.type
_entity_poly.pdbx_seq_one_letter_code
_entity_poly.pdbx_strand_id
1 'polypeptide(L)'
;QGPVFADGSIYWLTGDEDGDPKSSDTKLIVFDIHTEMFRVVETPPFITSDCYGDSIVLCNLHGRLCISEWIGDKQEIWWRVKDNTWEKIFSVHLPSTSHYSTLFGTTTHDIPHPPLTPLAICRDTNKVILVLRDEDNLVALDLNPHSTGYYHLYHSCYKRLAVPYFPSLSLSFY
;
A
#
# COMPACT_ATOMS: atom_id res chain seq x y z
N GLN A 1 -3.63 -10.81 2.49
CA GLN A 1 -3.06 -10.14 1.29
C GLN A 1 -2.65 -11.20 0.27
N GLY A 2 -2.78 -10.94 -1.04
CA GLY A 2 -2.28 -11.81 -2.11
C GLY A 2 -0.84 -11.47 -2.55
N PRO A 3 -0.22 -12.33 -3.36
CA PRO A 3 1.08 -12.06 -3.95
C PRO A 3 1.03 -10.87 -4.92
N VAL A 4 2.13 -10.12 -4.99
CA VAL A 4 2.27 -8.92 -5.82
C VAL A 4 3.30 -9.17 -6.91
N PHE A 5 2.93 -8.92 -8.15
CA PHE A 5 3.87 -8.91 -9.26
C PHE A 5 4.48 -7.51 -9.41
N ALA A 6 5.80 -7.42 -9.41
CA ALA A 6 6.56 -6.21 -9.73
C ALA A 6 7.91 -6.60 -10.32
N ASP A 7 8.59 -5.72 -11.06
CA ASP A 7 9.96 -5.88 -11.57
C ASP A 7 10.37 -7.27 -12.12
N GLY A 8 9.42 -8.04 -12.66
CA GLY A 8 9.66 -9.39 -13.19
C GLY A 8 9.64 -10.51 -12.14
N SER A 9 9.25 -10.22 -10.91
CA SER A 9 9.16 -11.16 -9.79
C SER A 9 7.78 -11.11 -9.11
N ILE A 10 7.46 -12.17 -8.37
CA ILE A 10 6.27 -12.29 -7.54
C ILE A 10 6.69 -12.23 -6.06
N TYR A 11 5.99 -11.42 -5.28
CA TYR A 11 6.34 -11.07 -3.91
C TYR A 11 5.21 -11.37 -2.93
N TRP A 12 5.51 -11.96 -1.79
CA TRP A 12 4.56 -12.07 -0.68
C TRP A 12 5.28 -12.08 0.66
N LEU A 13 4.60 -11.64 1.71
CA LEU A 13 5.09 -11.73 3.06
C LEU A 13 4.76 -13.12 3.63
N THR A 14 5.65 -13.66 4.45
CA THR A 14 5.29 -14.79 5.32
C THR A 14 4.38 -14.26 6.42
N GLY A 15 3.27 -14.97 6.68
CA GLY A 15 2.44 -14.70 7.86
C GLY A 15 2.89 -15.57 9.04
N ASP A 16 2.49 -15.18 10.25
CA ASP A 16 2.73 -15.99 11.44
C ASP A 16 1.88 -17.26 11.43
N GLU A 17 2.53 -18.42 11.58
CA GLU A 17 1.88 -19.73 11.54
C GLU A 17 0.96 -19.99 12.76
N ASP A 18 1.05 -19.18 13.83
CA ASP A 18 0.42 -19.50 15.13
C ASP A 18 -0.52 -18.42 15.70
N GLY A 19 -1.02 -17.48 14.89
CA GLY A 19 -2.07 -16.54 15.33
C GLY A 19 -1.68 -15.60 16.49
N ASP A 20 -0.39 -15.58 16.88
CA ASP A 20 0.17 -14.62 17.82
C ASP A 20 0.70 -13.43 17.01
N PRO A 21 0.10 -12.22 17.10
CA PRO A 21 0.43 -11.06 16.27
C PRO A 21 1.80 -10.41 16.60
N LYS A 22 2.71 -11.16 17.21
CA LYS A 22 3.99 -10.69 17.77
C LYS A 22 5.21 -11.40 17.21
N SER A 23 5.12 -12.15 16.11
CA SER A 23 6.34 -12.71 15.54
C SER A 23 7.06 -11.66 14.69
N SER A 24 8.23 -11.27 15.18
CA SER A 24 9.23 -10.42 14.54
C SER A 24 9.83 -10.99 13.26
N ASP A 25 9.33 -12.14 12.78
CA ASP A 25 9.97 -12.96 11.74
C ASP A 25 9.24 -12.89 10.40
N THR A 26 8.44 -11.83 10.18
CA THR A 26 7.87 -11.54 8.85
C THR A 26 9.02 -11.43 7.84
N LYS A 27 9.04 -12.30 6.83
CA LYS A 27 10.03 -12.33 5.75
C LYS A 27 9.37 -12.03 4.42
N LEU A 28 10.15 -11.50 3.48
CA LEU A 28 9.71 -11.28 2.11
C LEU A 28 10.13 -12.47 1.25
N ILE A 29 9.17 -13.21 0.72
CA ILE A 29 9.43 -14.24 -0.27
C ILE A 29 9.39 -13.60 -1.66
N VAL A 30 10.37 -13.95 -2.48
CA VAL A 30 10.52 -13.51 -3.86
C VAL A 30 10.58 -14.74 -4.75
N PHE A 31 9.71 -14.81 -5.73
CA PHE A 31 9.81 -15.74 -6.84
C PHE A 31 10.20 -14.97 -8.10
N ASP A 32 11.44 -15.16 -8.53
CA ASP A 32 11.99 -14.52 -9.72
C ASP A 32 11.53 -15.31 -10.96
N ILE A 33 10.68 -14.69 -11.80
CA ILE A 33 10.10 -15.39 -12.95
C ILE A 33 11.15 -15.71 -14.00
N HIS A 34 12.18 -14.85 -14.15
CA HIS A 34 13.19 -15.04 -15.17
C HIS A 34 14.08 -16.24 -14.89
N THR A 35 14.45 -16.43 -13.61
CA THR A 35 15.30 -17.53 -13.17
C THR A 35 14.53 -18.74 -12.65
N GLU A 36 13.21 -18.61 -12.47
CA GLU A 36 12.32 -19.60 -11.83
C GLU A 36 12.79 -20.01 -10.42
N MET A 37 13.41 -19.08 -9.68
CA MET A 37 13.98 -19.36 -8.36
C MET A 37 13.27 -18.59 -7.24
N PHE A 38 13.10 -19.29 -6.12
CA PHE A 38 12.67 -18.68 -4.86
C PHE A 38 13.86 -18.10 -4.11
N ARG A 39 13.65 -16.93 -3.51
CA ARG A 39 14.58 -16.28 -2.60
C ARG A 39 13.81 -15.78 -1.40
N VAL A 40 14.40 -15.95 -0.22
CA VAL A 40 13.92 -15.33 1.01
C VAL A 40 14.77 -14.09 1.24
N VAL A 41 14.10 -12.96 1.40
CA VAL A 41 14.72 -11.67 1.65
C VAL A 41 14.25 -11.20 3.02
N GLU A 42 15.17 -10.62 3.78
CA GLU A 42 14.81 -9.95 5.01
C GLU A 42 13.81 -8.83 4.71
N THR A 43 12.81 -8.69 5.58
CA THR A 43 11.94 -7.54 5.53
C THR A 43 12.78 -6.28 5.71
N PRO A 44 12.43 -5.19 5.01
CA PRO A 44 13.17 -3.94 5.15
C PRO A 44 13.29 -3.49 6.62
N PRO A 45 14.43 -2.88 7.01
CA PRO A 45 14.74 -2.56 8.39
C PRO A 45 13.88 -1.45 9.01
N PHE A 46 13.03 -0.80 8.20
CA PHE A 46 12.09 0.21 8.67
C PHE A 46 10.73 -0.38 9.09
N ILE A 47 10.46 -1.64 8.74
CA ILE A 47 9.25 -2.32 9.22
C ILE A 47 9.41 -2.53 10.72
N THR A 48 8.49 -1.93 11.48
CA THR A 48 8.56 -1.97 12.95
C THR A 48 8.15 -3.34 13.48
N SER A 49 8.83 -3.84 14.52
CA SER A 49 8.53 -5.14 15.14
C SER A 49 7.14 -5.24 15.77
N ASP A 50 6.50 -4.10 16.01
CA ASP A 50 5.16 -3.98 16.57
C ASP A 50 4.08 -3.98 15.47
N CYS A 51 4.46 -4.26 14.22
CA CYS A 51 3.53 -4.45 13.12
C CYS A 51 2.70 -5.69 13.34
N TYR A 52 1.43 -5.49 13.68
CA TYR A 52 0.40 -6.49 13.44
C TYR A 52 0.43 -6.82 11.93
N GLY A 53 0.32 -8.10 11.54
CA GLY A 53 0.33 -8.49 10.11
C GLY A 53 -0.68 -7.73 9.23
N ASP A 54 -1.66 -7.09 9.87
CA ASP A 54 -2.64 -6.22 9.25
C ASP A 54 -2.18 -4.77 9.02
N SER A 55 -1.00 -4.32 9.47
CA SER A 55 -0.51 -2.93 9.32
C SER A 55 0.34 -2.70 8.08
N ILE A 56 0.70 -3.75 7.33
CA ILE A 56 1.59 -3.66 6.16
C ILE A 56 0.89 -4.21 4.93
N VAL A 57 1.01 -3.52 3.79
CA VAL A 57 0.62 -4.03 2.46
C VAL A 57 1.76 -3.95 1.46
N LEU A 58 2.02 -5.07 0.76
CA LEU A 58 2.80 -5.02 -0.48
C LEU A 58 1.90 -4.60 -1.63
N CYS A 59 2.46 -3.81 -2.54
CA CYS A 59 1.77 -3.37 -3.75
C CYS A 59 2.75 -3.13 -4.89
N ASN A 60 2.22 -3.11 -6.11
CA ASN A 60 2.97 -2.65 -7.28
C ASN A 60 2.62 -1.19 -7.49
N LEU A 61 3.66 -0.35 -7.53
CA LEU A 61 3.53 1.04 -7.89
C LEU A 61 4.49 1.36 -9.02
N HIS A 62 3.95 1.69 -10.19
CA HIS A 62 4.73 2.00 -11.40
C HIS A 62 5.75 0.91 -11.78
N GLY A 63 5.34 -0.36 -11.63
CA GLY A 63 6.17 -1.52 -11.96
C GLY A 63 7.19 -1.90 -10.89
N ARG A 64 7.27 -1.15 -9.77
CA ARG A 64 8.20 -1.39 -8.67
C ARG A 64 7.48 -1.99 -7.47
N LEU A 65 8.20 -2.84 -6.74
CA LEU A 65 7.72 -3.34 -5.46
C LEU A 65 7.63 -2.18 -4.47
N CYS A 66 6.47 -2.04 -3.87
CA CYS A 66 6.16 -1.00 -2.92
C CYS A 66 5.59 -1.62 -1.63
N ILE A 67 5.94 -1.01 -0.51
CA ILE A 67 5.43 -1.34 0.81
C ILE A 67 4.72 -0.11 1.34
N SER A 68 3.53 -0.32 1.87
CA SER A 68 2.78 0.70 2.58
C SER A 68 2.51 0.20 3.99
N GLU A 69 3.06 0.89 4.98
CA GLU A 69 3.01 0.52 6.40
C GLU A 69 2.28 1.60 7.19
N TRP A 70 1.36 1.17 8.04
CA TRP A 70 0.69 2.03 8.99
C TRP A 70 1.50 2.08 10.29
N ILE A 71 2.03 3.27 10.61
CA ILE A 71 2.90 3.54 11.76
C ILE A 71 2.27 4.68 12.57
N GLY A 72 1.66 4.33 13.71
CA GLY A 72 1.02 5.31 14.61
C GLY A 72 -0.14 6.05 13.93
N ASP A 73 0.03 7.35 13.68
CA ASP A 73 -0.97 8.22 13.02
C ASP A 73 -0.70 8.43 11.51
N LYS A 74 0.27 7.70 10.94
CA LYS A 74 0.72 7.90 9.56
C LYS A 74 0.72 6.62 8.76
N GLN A 75 0.51 6.78 7.46
CA GLN A 75 0.87 5.77 6.47
C GLN A 75 2.20 6.16 5.84
N GLU A 76 3.19 5.28 5.86
CA GLU A 76 4.45 5.47 5.15
C GLU A 76 4.51 4.57 3.92
N ILE A 77 4.88 5.16 2.79
CA ILE A 77 4.97 4.45 1.51
C ILE A 77 6.43 4.44 1.06
N TRP A 78 6.93 3.25 0.78
CA TRP A 78 8.31 2.97 0.42
C TRP A 78 8.36 2.11 -0.85
N TRP A 79 9.30 2.39 -1.76
CA TRP A 79 9.55 1.51 -2.89
C TRP A 79 10.95 0.88 -2.83
N ARG A 80 11.08 -0.29 -3.45
CA ARG A 80 12.36 -0.95 -3.63
C ARG A 80 13.10 -0.29 -4.79
N VAL A 81 14.34 0.12 -4.55
CA VAL A 81 15.24 0.71 -5.56
C VAL A 81 16.16 -0.36 -6.14
N LYS A 82 16.73 -1.19 -5.26
CA LYS A 82 17.63 -2.29 -5.57
C LYS A 82 17.55 -3.32 -4.44
N ASP A 83 18.20 -4.46 -4.59
CA ASP A 83 18.34 -5.48 -3.54
C ASP A 83 18.60 -4.85 -2.17
N ASN A 84 17.70 -5.18 -1.23
CA ASN A 84 17.65 -4.70 0.16
C ASN A 84 17.69 -3.17 0.35
N THR A 85 17.53 -2.40 -0.73
CA THR A 85 17.60 -0.94 -0.71
C THR A 85 16.23 -0.37 -1.03
N TRP A 86 15.76 0.50 -0.14
CA TRP A 86 14.43 1.07 -0.16
C TRP A 86 14.49 2.58 0.02
N GLU A 87 13.55 3.28 -0.61
CA GLU A 87 13.40 4.72 -0.50
C GLU A 87 11.98 5.06 -0.09
N LYS A 88 11.85 5.98 0.86
CA LYS A 88 10.56 6.56 1.23
C LYS A 88 10.09 7.45 0.10
N ILE A 89 8.88 7.22 -0.38
CA ILE A 89 8.27 8.04 -1.44
C ILE A 89 7.55 9.23 -0.79
N PHE A 90 6.65 8.94 0.16
CA PHE A 90 5.90 9.96 0.90
C PHE A 90 5.33 9.33 2.18
N SER A 91 4.86 10.21 3.07
CA SER A 91 4.10 9.85 4.25
C SER A 91 2.78 10.62 4.22
N VAL A 92 1.70 9.95 4.57
CA VAL A 92 0.36 10.54 4.68
C VAL A 92 -0.02 10.52 6.14
N HIS A 93 -0.30 11.70 6.70
CA HIS A 93 -0.97 11.78 7.99
C HIS A 93 -2.42 11.41 7.80
N LEU A 94 -2.85 10.36 8.48
CA LEU A 94 -4.25 9.96 8.48
C LEU A 94 -4.93 10.71 9.63
N PRO A 95 -6.05 11.39 9.37
CA PRO A 95 -6.76 12.05 10.46
C PRO A 95 -7.33 11.00 11.42
N SER A 96 -7.72 11.45 12.61
CA SER A 96 -8.25 10.59 13.69
C SER A 96 -9.24 9.53 13.19
N THR A 97 -9.37 8.43 13.93
CA THR A 97 -10.23 7.27 13.63
C THR A 97 -11.63 7.63 13.10
N SER A 98 -12.25 8.69 13.63
CA SER A 98 -13.55 9.23 13.19
C SER A 98 -13.55 9.85 11.79
N HIS A 99 -12.46 10.50 11.38
CA HIS A 99 -12.30 11.07 10.06
C HIS A 99 -11.84 10.03 9.04
N TYR A 100 -11.07 9.02 9.46
CA TYR A 100 -10.66 7.91 8.59
C TYR A 100 -11.86 7.12 8.06
N SER A 101 -12.82 6.78 8.93
CA SER A 101 -14.06 6.13 8.51
C SER A 101 -14.89 6.99 7.56
N THR A 102 -14.87 8.31 7.74
CA THR A 102 -15.52 9.26 6.83
C THR A 102 -14.80 9.32 5.47
N LEU A 103 -13.47 9.39 5.49
CA LEU A 103 -12.59 9.48 4.30
C LEU A 103 -12.68 8.27 3.40
N PHE A 104 -12.98 7.10 3.95
CA PHE A 104 -13.04 5.88 3.18
C PHE A 104 -14.34 5.11 3.37
N GLY A 105 -15.39 5.76 3.86
CA GLY A 105 -16.75 5.21 3.91
C GLY A 105 -16.92 3.97 4.79
N THR A 106 -16.06 3.76 5.79
CA THR A 106 -16.10 2.53 6.60
C THR A 106 -17.11 2.67 7.74
N THR A 107 -17.87 1.61 8.01
CA THR A 107 -18.88 1.57 9.08
C THR A 107 -18.38 0.92 10.37
N THR A 108 -17.15 0.40 10.38
CA THR A 108 -16.58 -0.34 11.51
C THR A 108 -15.74 0.60 12.38
N HIS A 109 -16.22 0.84 13.60
CA HIS A 109 -15.55 1.66 14.61
C HIS A 109 -14.42 0.92 15.34
N ASP A 110 -14.27 -0.39 15.12
CA ASP A 110 -13.31 -1.24 15.83
C ASP A 110 -12.40 -1.99 14.85
N ILE A 111 -11.16 -2.24 15.31
CA ILE A 111 -10.01 -2.92 14.67
C ILE A 111 -9.07 -1.96 13.91
N PRO A 112 -7.73 -2.11 14.05
CA PRO A 112 -6.75 -1.23 13.42
C PRO A 112 -7.04 -0.98 11.95
N HIS A 113 -6.94 0.29 11.55
CA HIS A 113 -7.22 0.73 10.20
C HIS A 113 -6.33 -0.03 9.20
N PRO A 114 -6.92 -0.68 8.19
CA PRO A 114 -6.12 -1.39 7.23
C PRO A 114 -5.18 -0.44 6.47
N PRO A 115 -3.96 -0.89 6.12
CA PRO A 115 -2.99 -0.08 5.42
C PRO A 115 -3.52 0.28 4.04
N LEU A 116 -3.26 1.53 3.66
CA LEU A 116 -3.68 2.05 2.37
C LEU A 116 -2.76 1.55 1.26
N THR A 117 -3.34 1.12 0.16
CA THR A 117 -2.61 0.68 -1.03
C THR A 117 -2.49 1.84 -2.02
N PRO A 118 -1.27 2.34 -2.32
CA PRO A 118 -1.07 3.30 -3.39
C PRO A 118 -1.25 2.63 -4.76
N LEU A 119 -2.13 3.21 -5.59
CA LEU A 119 -2.37 2.74 -6.96
C LEU A 119 -1.63 3.57 -8.00
N ALA A 120 -1.56 4.89 -7.77
CA ALA A 120 -0.91 5.81 -8.69
C ALA A 120 -0.38 7.03 -7.93
N ILE A 121 0.74 7.56 -8.41
CA ILE A 121 1.31 8.83 -7.96
C ILE A 121 1.61 9.68 -9.18
N CYS A 122 1.20 10.94 -9.12
CA CYS A 122 1.59 11.98 -10.06
C CYS A 122 2.47 13.00 -9.33
N ARG A 123 3.77 13.01 -9.64
CA ARG A 123 4.74 13.93 -9.02
C ARG A 123 4.52 15.38 -9.47
N ASP A 124 4.15 15.60 -10.73
CA ASP A 124 3.94 16.93 -11.29
C ASP A 124 2.83 17.70 -10.57
N THR A 125 1.76 16.98 -10.20
CA THR A 125 0.63 17.56 -9.45
C THR A 125 0.72 17.28 -7.96
N ASN A 126 1.75 16.57 -7.49
CA ASN A 126 1.91 16.10 -6.12
C ASN A 126 0.67 15.37 -5.58
N LYS A 127 0.08 14.47 -6.37
CA LYS A 127 -1.15 13.74 -6.00
C LYS A 127 -0.92 12.24 -5.93
N VAL A 128 -1.60 11.58 -5.01
CA VAL A 128 -1.62 10.12 -4.88
C VAL A 128 -3.05 9.61 -4.92
N ILE A 129 -3.23 8.42 -5.49
CA ILE A 129 -4.48 7.67 -5.42
C ILE A 129 -4.27 6.49 -4.49
N LEU A 130 -5.07 6.44 -3.42
CA LEU A 130 -5.05 5.41 -2.40
C LEU A 130 -6.36 4.62 -2.43
N VAL A 131 -6.24 3.33 -2.11
CA VAL A 131 -7.36 2.42 -1.88
C VAL A 131 -7.20 1.79 -0.50
N LEU A 132 -8.32 1.63 0.19
CA LEU A 132 -8.38 0.80 1.39
C LEU A 132 -8.19 -0.66 1.04
N ARG A 133 -7.44 -1.39 1.86
CA ARG A 133 -7.51 -2.85 1.83
C ARG A 133 -8.95 -3.27 2.12
N ASP A 134 -9.50 -4.16 1.29
CA ASP A 134 -10.83 -4.78 1.41
C ASP A 134 -12.05 -3.91 1.05
N GLU A 135 -11.85 -2.64 0.70
CA GLU A 135 -12.91 -1.75 0.22
C GLU A 135 -12.52 -1.12 -1.11
N ASP A 136 -13.50 -0.92 -1.98
CA ASP A 136 -13.25 -0.42 -3.34
C ASP A 136 -13.16 1.10 -3.42
N ASN A 137 -13.09 1.76 -2.26
CA ASN A 137 -13.11 3.20 -2.15
C ASN A 137 -11.79 3.80 -2.61
N LEU A 138 -11.87 4.59 -3.68
CA LEU A 138 -10.73 5.27 -4.29
C LEU A 138 -10.71 6.72 -3.81
N VAL A 139 -9.62 7.11 -3.17
CA VAL A 139 -9.41 8.48 -2.70
C VAL A 139 -8.16 9.06 -3.36
N ALA A 140 -8.30 10.23 -3.97
CA ALA A 140 -7.17 11.04 -4.39
C ALA A 140 -6.80 12.01 -3.27
N LEU A 141 -5.53 12.03 -2.89
CA LEU A 141 -4.98 12.97 -1.92
C LEU A 141 -3.97 13.89 -2.59
N ASP A 142 -4.00 15.15 -2.19
CA ASP A 142 -2.91 16.09 -2.42
C ASP A 142 -1.83 15.88 -1.34
N LEU A 143 -0.59 15.65 -1.78
CA LEU A 143 0.55 15.45 -0.90
C LEU A 143 1.15 16.78 -0.40
N ASN A 144 0.61 17.93 -0.82
CA ASN A 144 1.03 19.23 -0.30
C ASN A 144 0.56 19.38 1.17
N PRO A 145 1.47 19.58 2.14
CA PRO A 145 1.11 19.67 3.56
C PRO A 145 0.20 20.87 3.90
N HIS A 146 0.07 21.85 3.01
CA HIS A 146 -0.85 22.97 3.15
C HIS A 146 -2.22 22.75 2.49
N SER A 147 -2.36 21.65 1.73
CA SER A 147 -3.60 21.26 1.09
C SER A 147 -4.34 20.27 1.99
N THR A 148 -5.57 20.58 2.36
CA THR A 148 -6.48 19.67 3.06
C THR A 148 -7.36 18.88 2.09
N GLY A 149 -7.06 18.95 0.79
CA GLY A 149 -7.87 18.41 -0.28
C GLY A 149 -7.69 16.91 -0.45
N TYR A 150 -8.71 16.15 -0.06
CA TYR A 150 -8.93 14.79 -0.54
C TYR A 150 -10.19 14.76 -1.41
N TYR A 151 -10.21 13.88 -2.39
CA TYR A 151 -11.33 13.71 -3.31
C TYR A 151 -11.69 12.24 -3.37
N HIS A 152 -12.95 11.92 -3.09
CA HIS A 152 -13.48 10.59 -3.39
C HIS A 152 -13.62 10.47 -4.90
N LEU A 153 -12.79 9.64 -5.52
CA LEU A 153 -12.91 9.31 -6.93
C LEU A 153 -14.00 8.26 -7.15
N TYR A 154 -14.16 7.36 -6.18
CA TYR A 154 -15.19 6.35 -6.18
C TYR A 154 -15.49 5.92 -4.76
N HIS A 155 -16.77 5.78 -4.47
CA HIS A 155 -17.29 5.33 -3.18
C HIS A 155 -18.32 4.24 -3.44
N SER A 156 -17.98 3.00 -3.10
CA SER A 156 -18.93 1.89 -3.16
C SER A 156 -19.49 1.64 -1.77
N CYS A 157 -20.82 1.61 -1.66
CA CYS A 157 -21.48 1.14 -0.44
C CYS A 157 -21.53 -0.41 -0.38
N TYR A 158 -20.89 -1.11 -1.32
CA TYR A 158 -20.86 -2.57 -1.44
C TYR A 158 -19.51 -3.07 -1.97
N LYS A 159 -18.97 -4.16 -1.41
CA LYS A 159 -17.71 -4.81 -1.84
C LYS A 159 -17.75 -5.25 -3.31
N ARG A 160 -17.33 -4.39 -4.24
CA ARG A 160 -17.17 -4.62 -5.67
C ARG A 160 -15.92 -3.90 -6.21
N LEU A 161 -14.91 -4.69 -6.57
CA LEU A 161 -13.66 -4.29 -7.23
C LEU A 161 -13.85 -3.13 -8.21
N ALA A 162 -13.42 -1.95 -7.79
CA ALA A 162 -13.24 -0.81 -8.68
C ALA A 162 -11.84 -0.87 -9.28
N VAL A 163 -11.76 -1.16 -10.58
CA VAL A 163 -10.52 -1.02 -11.33
C VAL A 163 -10.53 0.38 -11.94
N PRO A 164 -9.75 1.34 -11.41
CA PRO A 164 -9.76 2.67 -11.98
C PRO A 164 -9.06 2.66 -13.35
N TYR A 165 -9.80 3.03 -14.39
CA TYR A 165 -9.25 3.29 -15.72
C TYR A 165 -8.96 4.79 -15.85
N PHE A 166 -7.70 5.16 -16.05
CA PHE A 166 -7.28 6.54 -16.28
C PHE A 166 -6.79 6.70 -17.72
N PRO A 167 -7.61 7.25 -18.64
CA PRO A 167 -7.21 7.48 -20.03
C PRO A 167 -5.99 8.41 -20.15
N SER A 168 -5.75 9.28 -19.18
CA SER A 168 -4.62 10.22 -19.17
C SER A 168 -3.27 9.58 -18.84
N LEU A 169 -3.24 8.30 -18.43
CA LEU A 169 -2.01 7.51 -18.27
C LEU A 169 -1.71 6.63 -19.51
N SER A 170 -2.55 6.67 -20.54
CA SER A 170 -2.26 6.11 -21.87
C SER A 170 -1.87 7.20 -22.86
N LEU A 171 -0.60 7.60 -22.83
CA LEU A 171 0.08 8.35 -23.90
C LEU A 171 1.41 7.60 -24.09
N SER A 172 1.78 6.98 -25.21
CA SER A 172 1.21 6.83 -26.55
C SER A 172 2.13 5.83 -27.28
N PHE A 173 1.64 4.69 -27.75
CA PHE A 173 2.30 3.89 -28.78
C PHE A 173 1.47 4.00 -30.06
N TYR A 174 1.78 5.02 -30.86
CA TYR A 174 1.77 5.01 -32.33
C TYR A 174 2.63 6.17 -32.81
#